data_AF-F0Y4X2-F1
#
_entry.id   AF-F0Y4X2-F1
#
_cell.length_a   1.000
_cell.length_b   1.000
_cell.length_c   1.000
_cell.angle_alpha   90.00
_cell.angle_beta   90.00
_cell.angle_gamma   90.00
#
_symmetry.space_group_name_H-M   'P 1'
#
loop_
_entity.id
_entity.type
_entity.pdbx_description
1 polymer ?
#
loop_
_entity_poly.entity_id
_entity_poly.type
_entity_poly.pdbx_seq_one_letter_code
_entity_poly.pdbx_strand_id
1 'polypeptide(L)' 'LQKLRRRPENATCADCGARGTVWAIVNHGTFVCLRCASVHRSLGTHVSKPKGCT' A
#
# COMPACT_ATOMS: atom_id res chain seq x y z
N LEU A 1 -11.08 -2.04 -2.84
CA LEU A 1 -9.61 -2.05 -3.02
C LEU A 1 -9.09 -3.31 -3.71
N GLN A 2 -9.60 -4.51 -3.41
CA GLN A 2 -9.17 -5.75 -4.11
C GLN A 2 -9.18 -5.66 -5.64
N LYS A 3 -10.25 -5.14 -6.25
CA LYS A 3 -10.33 -4.99 -7.72
C LYS A 3 -9.22 -4.10 -8.29
N LEU A 4 -8.84 -3.04 -7.57
CA LEU A 4 -7.74 -2.15 -7.96
C LEU A 4 -6.38 -2.83 -7.75
N ARG A 5 -6.20 -3.53 -6.63
CA ARG A 5 -4.98 -4.29 -6.32
C ARG A 5 -4.65 -5.36 -7.36
N ARG A 6 -5.66 -6.00 -7.94
CA ARG A 6 -5.50 -7.05 -8.96
C ARG A 6 -4.97 -6.54 -10.30
N ARG A 7 -4.96 -5.24 -10.52
CA ARG A 7 -4.40 -4.68 -11.75
C ARG A 7 -2.89 -4.87 -11.77
N PRO A 8 -2.29 -5.21 -12.92
CA PRO A 8 -0.87 -5.54 -13.02
C PRO A 8 0.04 -4.39 -12.54
N GLU A 9 -0.36 -3.13 -12.76
CA GLU A 9 0.38 -1.96 -12.29
C GLU A 9 0.49 -1.88 -10.76
N ASN A 10 -0.46 -2.48 -10.02
CA ASN A 10 -0.53 -2.46 -8.57
C ASN A 10 0.06 -3.73 -7.93
N ALA A 11 0.65 -4.64 -8.71
CA ALA A 11 1.22 -5.88 -8.20
C ALA A 11 2.55 -5.66 -7.43
N THR A 12 3.14 -4.47 -7.58
CA THR A 12 4.44 -4.10 -7.00
C THR A 12 4.28 -2.97 -5.98
N CYS A 13 5.09 -3.02 -4.93
CA CYS A 13 5.13 -2.01 -3.89
C CYS A 13 5.65 -0.69 -4.45
N ALA A 14 4.90 0.38 -4.24
CA ALA A 14 5.29 1.72 -4.70
C ALA A 14 6.62 2.22 -4.09
N ASP A 15 6.97 1.80 -2.87
CA ASP A 15 8.13 2.35 -2.16
C ASP A 15 9.43 1.56 -2.39
N CYS A 16 9.33 0.24 -2.60
CA CYS A 16 10.49 -0.64 -2.65
C CYS A 16 10.52 -1.61 -3.83
N GLY A 17 9.50 -1.59 -4.69
CA GLY A 17 9.39 -2.47 -5.86
C GLY A 17 9.11 -3.95 -5.56
N ALA A 18 9.02 -4.34 -4.28
CA ALA A 18 8.73 -5.72 -3.91
C ALA A 18 7.36 -6.17 -4.44
N ARG A 19 7.28 -7.41 -4.94
CA ARG A 19 6.01 -8.00 -5.37
C ARG A 19 5.12 -8.32 -4.18
N GLY A 20 3.80 -8.34 -4.41
CA GLY A 20 2.84 -8.77 -3.40
C GLY A 20 2.43 -7.63 -2.47
N THR A 21 1.72 -6.66 -3.02
CA THR A 21 1.08 -5.61 -2.22
C THR A 21 -0.11 -6.18 -1.45
N VAL A 22 -0.26 -5.79 -0.19
CA VAL A 22 -1.39 -6.21 0.67
C VAL A 22 -2.05 -5.05 1.41
N TRP A 23 -1.46 -3.85 1.29
CA TRP A 23 -1.99 -2.60 1.83
C TRP A 23 -2.08 -1.54 0.73
N ALA A 24 -3.02 -0.61 0.89
CA ALA A 24 -3.12 0.60 0.10
C ALA A 24 -2.94 1.82 1.00
N ILE A 25 -2.20 2.82 0.53
CA ILE A 25 -2.12 4.12 1.17
C ILE A 25 -3.14 5.02 0.49
N VAL A 26 -4.35 5.12 1.05
CA VAL A 26 -5.51 5.61 0.30
C VAL A 26 -5.44 7.10 -0.04
N ASN A 27 -4.73 7.90 0.76
CA ASN A 27 -4.52 9.32 0.47
C ASN A 27 -3.44 9.56 -0.59
N HIS A 28 -2.55 8.58 -0.82
CA HIS A 28 -1.53 8.65 -1.88
C HIS A 28 -1.98 7.93 -3.16
N GLY A 29 -3.00 7.06 -3.06
CA GLY A 29 -3.46 6.25 -4.18
C GLY A 29 -2.51 5.10 -4.55
N THR A 30 -1.60 4.71 -3.64
CA THR A 30 -0.56 3.71 -3.90
C THR A 30 -0.82 2.38 -3.18
N PHE A 31 -0.25 1.30 -3.70
CA PHE A 31 -0.24 -0.01 -3.06
C PHE A 31 1.17 -0.35 -2.55
N VAL A 32 1.23 -0.90 -1.34
CA VAL A 32 2.50 -1.19 -0.65
C VAL A 32 2.52 -2.60 -0.06
N CYS A 33 3.74 -3.13 0.10
CA CYS A 33 3.97 -4.39 0.77
C CYS A 33 3.76 -4.26 2.29
N LEU A 34 3.73 -5.39 3.00
CA LEU A 34 3.56 -5.42 4.45
C LEU A 34 4.62 -4.59 5.19
N ARG A 35 5.88 -4.65 4.74
CA ARG A 35 7.00 -3.95 5.39
C ARG A 35 6.84 -2.44 5.30
N CYS A 36 6.55 -1.93 4.11
CA CYS A 36 6.34 -0.50 3.88
C CYS A 36 5.06 0.00 4.56
N ALA A 37 4.02 -0.83 4.62
CA ALA A 37 2.81 -0.50 5.39
C ALA A 37 3.11 -0.24 6.88
N SER A 38 4.05 -0.97 7.48
CA SER A 38 4.49 -0.73 8.86
C SER A 38 5.16 0.63 9.04
N VAL A 39 5.99 1.04 8.08
CA VAL A 39 6.61 2.39 8.06
C VAL A 39 5.52 3.46 7.90
N HIS A 40 4.60 3.27 6.97
CA HIS A 40 3.47 4.20 6.77
C HIS A 40 2.58 4.33 8.01
N ARG A 41 2.47 3.30 8.85
CA ARG A 41 1.74 3.37 10.13
C ARG A 41 2.45 4.22 11.17
N SER A 42 3.78 4.17 11.25
CA SER A 42 4.54 4.97 12.21
C SER A 42 4.53 6.47 11.89
N LEU A 43 4.24 6.86 10.64
CA LEU A 43 4.07 8.27 10.24
C LEU A 43 2.82 8.92 10.84
N GLY A 44 1.84 8.13 11.30
CA GLY A 44 0.57 8.63 11.82
C GLY A 44 -0.46 8.96 10.73
N THR A 45 -1.73 8.99 11.14
CA THR A 45 -2.91 9.06 10.25
C THR A 45 -3.11 10.41 9.56
N HIS A 46 -2.49 11.46 10.09
CA HIS A 46 -2.47 12.79 9.49
C HIS A 46 -1.53 12.85 8.27
N VAL A 47 -0.51 12.00 8.22
CA VAL A 47 0.42 11.87 7.08
C VAL A 47 -0.04 10.77 6.13
N SER A 48 -0.29 9.58 6.66
CA SER A 48 -0.52 8.37 5.86
C SER A 48 -1.76 7.63 6.31
N LYS A 49 -2.61 7.22 5.36
CA LYS A 49 -3.85 6.48 5.63
C LYS A 49 -3.76 5.06 5.09
N PRO A 50 -3.11 4.12 5.80
CA PRO A 50 -3.02 2.73 5.37
C PRO A 50 -4.38 2.01 5.53
N LYS A 51 -4.80 1.28 4.50
CA LYS A 51 -6.00 0.44 4.49
C LYS A 51 -5.65 -0.95 3.97
N GLY A 52 -6.09 -1.98 4.69
CA GLY A 52 -5.90 -3.37 4.27
C GLY A 52 -6.68 -3.64 2.99
N CYS A 53 -6.06 -4.28 2.01
CA CYS A 53 -6.66 -4.55 0.72
C CYS A 53 -6.50 -6.01 0.27
N THR A 54 -6.32 -6.92 1.24
CA THR A 54 -6.33 -8.38 1.05
C THR A 54 -7.39 -8.77 0.05
#